data_AF-A0A543D0Z9-F1
#
_entry.id   AF-A0A543D0Z9-F1
#
_cell.length_a   1.000
_cell.length_b   1.000
_cell.length_c   1.000
_cell.angle_alpha   90.00
_cell.angle_beta   90.00
_cell.angle_gamma   90.00
#
_symmetry.space_group_name_H-M   'P 1'
#
loop_
_entity.id
_entity.type
_entity.pdbx_description
1 polymer ?
#
loop_
_entity_poly.entity_id
_entity_poly.type
_entity_poly.pdbx_seq_one_letter_code
_entity_poly.pdbx_strand_id
1 'polypeptide(L)'
;MTAEQPPGAGPTAPYRVAEQYTPPEPVRVSEVAQTTFEHVYEVDPRLMQEHVLQQVFPNWDTLRIMRSRQDHLEWMHRHFAHRTVTGSQLLAEVEGEQE
;
A
#
# COMPACT_ATOMS: atom_id res chain seq x y z
N MET A 1 25.03 6.05 3.72
CA MET A 1 25.08 5.25 4.97
C MET A 1 23.74 4.53 5.06
N THR A 2 23.70 3.26 4.70
CA THR A 2 22.48 2.45 4.75
C THR A 2 22.18 2.17 6.22
N ALA A 3 21.11 2.77 6.74
CA ALA A 3 20.62 2.39 8.07
C ALA A 3 20.12 0.95 7.96
N GLU A 4 20.81 0.05 8.64
CA GLU A 4 20.40 -1.34 8.77
C GLU A 4 19.09 -1.37 9.56
N GLN A 5 18.00 -1.76 8.90
CA GLN A 5 16.69 -1.84 9.52
C GLN A 5 16.75 -2.94 10.59
N PRO A 6 16.38 -2.67 11.85
CA PRO A 6 16.49 -3.68 12.89
C PRO A 6 15.65 -4.89 12.49
N PRO A 7 16.16 -6.12 12.68
CA PRO A 7 15.43 -7.31 12.31
C PRO A 7 14.12 -7.34 13.10
N GLY A 8 12.99 -7.29 12.40
CA GLY A 8 11.69 -7.51 13.01
C GLY A 8 11.68 -8.81 13.80
N ALA A 9 10.88 -8.86 14.87
CA ALA A 9 10.77 -10.03 15.73
C ALA A 9 10.57 -11.31 14.88
N GLY A 10 11.44 -12.31 15.08
CA GLY A 10 11.40 -13.54 14.30
C GLY A 10 10.05 -14.26 14.43
N PRO A 11 9.72 -15.20 13.52
CA PRO A 11 8.40 -15.85 13.45
C PRO A 11 8.00 -16.63 14.72
N THR A 12 8.94 -16.86 15.64
CA THR A 12 8.73 -17.55 16.93
C THR A 12 8.74 -16.61 18.14
N ALA A 13 8.89 -15.31 17.94
CA ALA A 13 8.88 -14.34 19.03
C ALA A 13 7.48 -14.26 19.68
N PRO A 14 7.40 -14.05 21.01
CA PRO A 14 6.12 -13.88 21.68
C PRO A 14 5.43 -12.61 21.17
N TYR A 15 4.11 -12.68 20.99
CA TYR A 15 3.29 -11.54 20.57
C TYR A 15 3.40 -10.38 21.57
N ARG A 16 3.75 -9.19 21.09
CA ARG A 16 3.77 -7.95 21.89
C ARG A 16 2.84 -6.91 21.28
N VAL A 17 1.82 -6.52 22.05
CA VAL A 17 0.79 -5.57 21.61
C VAL A 17 1.40 -4.24 21.15
N ALA A 18 2.33 -3.68 21.93
CA ALA A 18 2.94 -2.39 21.60
C ALA A 18 3.68 -2.39 20.24
N GLU A 19 4.32 -3.50 19.90
CA GLU A 19 5.02 -3.68 18.62
C GLU A 19 4.06 -3.78 17.43
N GLN A 20 2.79 -4.10 17.67
CA GLN A 20 1.78 -4.14 16.61
C GLN A 20 1.27 -2.75 16.22
N TYR A 21 1.49 -1.72 17.02
CA TYR A 21 1.01 -0.36 16.74
C TYR A 21 2.14 0.64 16.45
N THR A 22 3.38 0.17 16.45
CA THR A 22 4.56 0.99 16.15
C THR A 22 5.13 0.51 14.81
N PRO A 23 4.79 1.15 13.68
CA PRO A 23 5.37 0.78 12.39
C PRO A 23 6.87 1.13 12.35
N PRO A 24 7.63 0.57 11.39
CA PRO A 24 8.98 1.02 11.11
C PRO A 24 9.01 2.51 10.74
N GLU A 25 10.18 3.13 10.87
CA GLU A 25 10.38 4.53 10.49
C GLU A 25 10.02 4.74 9.01
N PRO A 26 9.14 5.70 8.68
CA PRO A 26 8.74 5.97 7.30
C PRO A 26 9.90 6.53 6.49
N VAL A 27 10.05 6.00 5.28
CA VAL A 27 10.99 6.51 4.27
C VAL A 27 10.21 7.27 3.22
N ARG A 28 10.61 8.51 2.94
CA ARG A 28 9.99 9.31 1.89
C ARG A 28 10.38 8.77 0.51
N VAL A 29 9.40 8.49 -0.33
CA VAL A 29 9.58 7.94 -1.69
C VAL A 29 9.46 9.04 -2.74
N SER A 30 8.57 10.00 -2.52
CA SER A 30 8.37 11.16 -3.39
C SER A 30 7.83 12.35 -2.60
N GLU A 31 7.51 13.45 -3.29
CA GLU A 31 6.87 14.59 -2.65
C GLU A 31 5.51 14.25 -2.03
N VAL A 32 4.80 13.27 -2.58
CA VAL A 32 3.43 12.90 -2.19
C VAL A 32 3.33 11.58 -1.44
N ALA A 33 4.37 10.75 -1.44
CA ALA A 33 4.30 9.40 -0.92
C ALA A 33 5.48 9.02 -0.01
N GLN A 34 5.18 8.21 1.00
CA GLN A 34 6.13 7.56 1.90
C GLN A 34 5.90 6.04 1.94
N THR A 35 6.84 5.31 2.54
CA THR A 35 6.76 3.86 2.74
C THR A 35 7.24 3.47 4.13
N THR A 36 6.51 2.60 4.81
CA THR A 36 6.86 2.03 6.12
C THR A 36 7.21 0.54 6.02
N PHE A 37 6.59 -0.17 5.06
CA PHE A 37 6.84 -1.57 4.75
C PHE A 37 7.12 -1.74 3.26
N GLU A 38 7.88 -2.77 2.91
CA GLU A 38 8.19 -3.08 1.51
C GLU A 38 6.89 -3.19 0.68
N HIS A 39 6.87 -2.49 -0.46
CA HIS A 39 5.74 -2.40 -1.39
C HIS A 39 4.45 -1.73 -0.85
N VAL A 40 4.51 -1.11 0.33
CA VAL A 40 3.42 -0.28 0.87
C VAL A 40 3.75 1.19 0.63
N TYR A 41 2.97 1.84 -0.23
CA TYR A 41 3.10 3.26 -0.53
C TYR A 41 1.87 4.00 -0.04
N GLU A 42 2.09 4.93 0.88
CA GLU A 42 1.06 5.71 1.54
C GLU A 42 1.24 7.18 1.18
N VAL A 43 0.14 7.92 1.09
CA VAL A 43 0.21 9.37 0.94
C VAL A 43 0.88 9.94 2.19
N ASP A 44 1.79 10.91 1.99
CA ASP A 44 2.47 11.57 3.10
C ASP A 44 1.44 12.18 4.08
N PRO A 45 1.46 11.81 5.38
CA PRO A 45 0.48 12.27 6.36
C PRO A 45 0.39 13.80 6.47
N ARG A 46 1.45 14.53 6.08
CA ARG A 46 1.44 15.99 6.03
C ARG A 46 0.43 16.57 5.03
N LEU A 47 0.04 15.79 4.02
CA LEU A 47 -0.95 16.16 3.01
C LEU A 47 -2.38 15.77 3.41
N MET A 48 -2.56 15.06 4.53
CA MET A 48 -3.83 14.44 4.92
C MET A 48 -4.25 14.84 6.35
N GLN A 49 -4.17 16.13 6.66
CA GLN A 49 -4.46 16.65 8.02
C GLN A 49 -5.86 17.24 8.20
N GLU A 50 -6.47 17.79 7.14
CA GLU A 50 -7.70 18.59 7.29
C GLU A 50 -8.97 17.84 6.87
N HIS A 51 -8.97 17.23 5.67
CA HIS A 51 -10.21 16.69 5.08
C HIS A 51 -10.30 15.16 5.10
N VAL A 52 -9.18 14.47 5.20
CA VAL A 52 -9.13 13.00 5.17
C VAL A 52 -8.18 12.53 6.25
N LEU A 53 -8.73 12.29 7.44
CA LEU A 53 -7.96 11.83 8.58
C LEU A 53 -7.55 10.37 8.40
N GLN A 54 -6.28 10.09 8.68
CA GLN A 54 -5.75 8.74 8.65
C GLN A 54 -6.21 7.96 9.89
N GLN A 55 -6.78 6.78 9.68
CA GLN A 55 -7.09 5.87 10.78
C GLN A 55 -5.83 5.10 11.18
N VAL A 56 -5.64 4.93 12.49
CA VAL A 56 -4.55 4.11 13.03
C VAL A 56 -4.98 2.64 12.99
N PHE A 57 -4.17 1.80 12.32
CA PHE A 57 -4.36 0.36 12.26
C PHE A 57 -3.10 -0.37 12.74
N PRO A 58 -3.24 -1.57 13.31
CA PRO A 58 -2.08 -2.35 13.70
C PRO A 58 -1.33 -2.90 12.48
N ASN A 59 -0.01 -3.00 12.59
CA ASN A 59 0.94 -3.51 11.59
C ASN A 59 0.50 -4.85 10.99
N TRP A 60 0.00 -5.78 11.81
CA TRP A 60 -0.44 -7.09 11.33
C TRP A 60 -1.61 -6.98 10.35
N ASP A 61 -2.45 -5.95 10.47
CA ASP A 61 -3.62 -5.77 9.60
C ASP A 61 -3.18 -5.23 8.22
N THR A 62 -2.27 -4.24 8.21
CA THR A 62 -1.60 -3.78 6.97
C THR A 62 -0.92 -4.95 6.25
N LEU A 63 -0.11 -5.74 6.97
CA LEU A 63 0.60 -6.87 6.41
C LEU A 63 -0.34 -7.98 5.93
N ARG A 64 -1.45 -8.21 6.63
CA ARG A 64 -2.51 -9.14 6.21
C ARG A 64 -3.12 -8.70 4.89
N ILE A 65 -3.50 -7.43 4.76
CA ILE A 65 -4.06 -6.88 3.52
C ILE A 65 -3.07 -7.04 2.37
N MET A 66 -1.80 -6.70 2.58
CA MET A 66 -0.76 -6.82 1.55
C MET A 66 -0.55 -8.28 1.11
N ARG A 67 -0.53 -9.22 2.05
CA ARG A 67 -0.37 -10.65 1.74
C ARG A 67 -1.56 -11.19 0.95
N SER A 68 -2.78 -10.75 1.27
CA SER A 68 -3.99 -11.18 0.57
C SER A 68 -4.25 -10.44 -0.75
N ARG A 69 -3.45 -9.41 -1.08
CA ARG A 69 -3.69 -8.55 -2.25
C ARG A 69 -3.76 -9.34 -3.55
N GLN A 70 -2.81 -10.25 -3.78
CA GLN A 70 -2.73 -10.99 -5.04
C GLN A 70 -3.87 -11.99 -5.16
N ASP A 71 -4.18 -12.73 -4.09
CA ASP A 71 -5.31 -13.66 -4.07
C ASP A 71 -6.64 -12.96 -4.36
N HIS A 72 -6.82 -11.76 -3.78
CA HIS A 72 -8.01 -10.95 -4.02
C HIS A 72 -8.09 -10.47 -5.47
N LEU A 73 -6.98 -9.98 -6.04
CA LEU A 73 -6.93 -9.54 -7.45
C LEU A 73 -7.19 -10.70 -8.41
N GLU A 74 -6.62 -11.88 -8.15
CA GLU A 74 -6.88 -13.07 -8.96
C GLU A 74 -8.36 -13.45 -8.91
N TRP A 75 -8.97 -13.43 -7.73
CA TRP A 75 -10.39 -13.67 -7.58
C TRP A 75 -11.24 -12.62 -8.33
N MET A 76 -10.91 -11.33 -8.21
CA MET A 76 -11.58 -10.26 -8.95
C MET A 76 -11.46 -10.44 -10.46
N HIS A 77 -10.27 -10.81 -10.95
CA HIS A 77 -10.03 -11.05 -12.36
C HIS A 77 -10.86 -12.22 -12.88
N ARG A 78 -10.94 -13.31 -12.12
CA ARG A 78 -11.73 -14.50 -12.48
C ARG A 78 -13.23 -14.21 -12.57
N HIS A 79 -13.78 -13.35 -11.69
CA HIS A 79 -15.23 -13.20 -11.55
C HIS A 79 -15.79 -11.92 -12.17
N PHE A 80 -14.99 -10.86 -12.27
CA PHE A 80 -15.48 -9.54 -12.69
C PHE A 80 -14.72 -8.94 -13.88
N ALA A 81 -13.42 -9.19 -14.02
CA ALA A 81 -12.62 -8.64 -15.11
C ALA A 81 -12.73 -9.45 -16.41
N HIS A 82 -13.92 -9.47 -16.99
CA HIS A 82 -14.22 -10.09 -18.28
C HIS A 82 -13.40 -9.48 -19.44
N ARG A 83 -12.93 -8.24 -19.29
CA ARG A 83 -12.07 -7.54 -20.26
C ARG A 83 -11.02 -6.70 -19.52
N THR A 84 -9.76 -6.82 -19.94
CA THR A 84 -8.67 -5.92 -19.55
C THR A 84 -8.34 -5.01 -20.73
N VAL A 85 -8.28 -3.70 -20.50
CA VAL A 85 -7.85 -2.70 -21.49
C VAL A 85 -6.58 -2.04 -21.01
N THR A 86 -5.66 -1.79 -21.94
CA THR A 86 -4.42 -1.09 -21.64
C THR A 86 -4.69 0.41 -21.46
N GLY A 87 -3.86 1.10 -20.69
CA GLY A 87 -3.95 2.55 -20.53
C GLY A 87 -3.88 3.30 -21.87
N SER A 88 -3.08 2.79 -22.83
CA SER A 88 -2.99 3.35 -24.18
C SER A 88 -4.29 3.25 -24.96
N GLN A 89 -5.05 2.15 -24.79
CA GLN A 89 -6.36 2.02 -25.42
C GLN A 89 -7.37 3.00 -24.84
N LEU A 90 -7.36 3.21 -23.52
CA LEU A 90 -8.22 4.21 -22.88
C LEU A 90 -7.89 5.63 -23.36
N LEU A 91 -6.61 5.96 -23.51
CA LEU A 91 -6.18 7.27 -24.01
C LEU A 91 -6.62 7.50 -25.47
N ALA A 92 -6.49 6.48 -26.32
CA ALA A 92 -6.92 6.57 -27.71
C ALA A 92 -8.45 6.78 -27.86
N GLU A 93 -9.26 6.18 -26.97
CA GLU A 93 -10.71 6.42 -26.93
C GLU A 93 -11.03 7.88 -26.55
N VAL A 94 -10.38 8.42 -25.52
CA VAL A 94 -10.59 9.81 -25.07
C VAL A 94 -10.13 10.83 -26.12
N GLU A 95 -9.03 10.57 -26.81
CA GLU A 95 -8.51 11.45 -27.87
C GLU A 95 -9.41 11.44 -29.11
N GLY A 96 -9.97 10.28 -29.48
CA GLY A 96 -10.90 10.15 -30.60
C GLY A 96 -12.29 10.73 -30.34
N GLU A 97 -12.72 10.89 -29.08
CA GLU A 97 -13.97 11.58 -28.72
C GLU A 97 -13.88 13.12 -28.84
N GLN A 98 -12.68 13.68 -29.01
CA GLN A 98 -12.43 15.12 -29.09
C GLN A 98 -12.36 15.65 -30.55
N GLU A 99 -12.47 14.78 -31.55
CA GLU A 99 -12.58 15.09 -32.99
C GLU A 99 -14.02 15.01 -33.49
#